data_AF-A0A7Y4QEU6-F1
#
_entry.id   AF-A0A7Y4QEU6-F1
#
_cell.length_a   1.000
_cell.length_b   1.000
_cell.length_c   1.000
_cell.angle_alpha   90.00
_cell.angle_beta   90.00
_cell.angle_gamma   90.00
#
_symmetry.space_group_name_H-M   'P 1'
#
loop_
_entity.id
_entity.type
_entity.pdbx_description
1 polymer ?
#
loop_
_entity_poly.entity_id
_entity_poly.type
_entity_poly.pdbx_seq_one_letter_code
_entity_poly.pdbx_strand_id
1 'polypeptide(L)'
;MHKHKFIATLCGALWITVGLVAAIALSPASLEARVLEQKQQTGNWKALTEADVASGATIPSGRHAFFTVPVDVESIDGEILLGLRGGKVRYWGYCLPNPNDPLNPAQSVGFPGKFFLSEAERDWRKAEEARQMKFSPFRLPVKNPKDLSNPVKHQLDRFVGGMACYIMTQKELPIGIDSDRTGTGTGAKIIGDGLNTKLERQYGTDPSKPDTDGDGMTDGREIRYGTDPLRRDTDGDGIIDGIEDKNMNGRIDAGESNALRIDTDGDGLCDGMCRSNKVRKTCKDNRGSECVDIPFSMMIGEDKNLNGKVDTGESDPAKVDSVGDGIRDDVRFFKCMLAGKKDC
;
A
#
# COMPACT_ATOMS: atom_id res chain seq x y z
N MET A 1 72.00 -66.68 -27.42
CA MET A 1 72.43 -66.57 -28.83
C MET A 1 72.02 -65.20 -29.34
N HIS A 2 72.98 -64.42 -29.80
CA HIS A 2 72.83 -63.03 -30.24
C HIS A 2 72.21 -62.90 -31.64
N LYS A 3 71.74 -61.67 -31.88
CA LYS A 3 71.56 -60.90 -33.15
C LYS A 3 70.07 -60.66 -33.46
N HIS A 4 69.57 -59.45 -33.70
CA HIS A 4 70.15 -58.28 -34.37
C HIS A 4 69.68 -56.93 -33.78
N LYS A 5 70.55 -55.92 -33.89
CA LYS A 5 70.28 -54.47 -33.77
C LYS A 5 69.47 -53.99 -34.99
N PHE A 6 68.62 -52.97 -34.86
CA PHE A 6 68.75 -51.68 -35.55
C PHE A 6 67.69 -50.66 -35.10
N ILE A 7 68.14 -49.41 -35.07
CA ILE A 7 67.49 -48.18 -34.61
C ILE A 7 66.62 -47.59 -35.74
N ALA A 8 65.45 -47.06 -35.42
CA ALA A 8 64.82 -45.98 -36.17
C ALA A 8 64.02 -45.06 -35.23
N THR A 9 64.24 -43.76 -35.41
CA THR A 9 63.88 -42.67 -34.52
C THR A 9 62.73 -41.85 -35.10
N LEU A 10 61.92 -41.27 -34.21
CA LEU A 10 61.21 -39.97 -34.31
C LEU A 10 59.82 -39.82 -34.98
N CYS A 11 59.09 -38.87 -34.35
CA CYS A 11 57.82 -38.21 -34.67
C CYS A 11 56.54 -39.03 -34.41
N GLY A 12 55.54 -38.55 -33.67
CA GLY A 12 55.29 -37.27 -33.03
C GLY A 12 53.79 -37.12 -32.76
N ALA A 13 53.44 -36.33 -31.74
CA ALA A 13 52.13 -35.79 -31.41
C ALA A 13 51.03 -36.75 -30.89
N LEU A 14 50.91 -36.73 -29.57
CA LEU A 14 49.79 -37.18 -28.75
C LEU A 14 48.52 -36.34 -29.08
N TRP A 15 47.44 -36.99 -29.53
CA TRP A 15 46.07 -36.43 -29.51
C TRP A 15 45.19 -37.44 -28.79
N ILE A 16 44.91 -37.20 -27.50
CA ILE A 16 43.87 -37.92 -26.77
C ILE A 16 42.65 -37.00 -26.74
N THR A 17 41.68 -37.32 -27.58
CA THR A 17 40.34 -36.75 -27.54
C THR A 17 39.58 -37.38 -26.37
N VAL A 18 39.47 -36.68 -25.25
CA VAL A 18 38.46 -37.00 -24.23
C VAL A 18 37.17 -36.29 -24.64
N GLY A 19 36.25 -37.07 -25.21
CA GLY A 19 34.87 -36.63 -25.44
C GLY A 19 34.17 -36.43 -24.11
N LEU A 20 34.13 -35.19 -23.63
CA LEU A 20 33.20 -34.79 -22.57
C LEU A 20 31.84 -34.55 -23.24
N VAL A 21 30.94 -35.53 -23.13
CA VAL A 21 29.52 -35.32 -23.42
C VAL A 21 29.00 -34.36 -22.35
N ALA A 22 29.03 -33.06 -22.63
CA ALA A 22 28.29 -32.09 -21.87
C ALA A 22 26.80 -32.36 -22.12
N ALA A 23 26.17 -33.07 -21.18
CA ALA A 23 24.72 -33.04 -21.07
C ALA A 23 24.33 -31.59 -20.74
N ILE A 24 24.06 -30.81 -21.79
CA ILE A 24 23.40 -29.53 -21.68
C ILE A 24 21.98 -29.86 -21.20
N ALA A 25 21.79 -29.88 -19.88
CA ALA A 25 20.48 -29.73 -19.30
C ALA A 25 20.01 -28.32 -19.68
N LEU A 26 19.40 -28.19 -20.85
CA LEU A 26 18.54 -27.08 -21.21
C LEU A 26 17.40 -27.09 -20.19
N SER A 27 17.58 -26.39 -19.08
CA SER A 27 16.47 -25.99 -18.23
C SER A 27 15.51 -25.21 -19.13
N PRO A 28 14.24 -25.64 -19.28
CA PRO A 28 13.28 -24.88 -20.05
C PRO A 28 12.98 -23.61 -19.28
N ALA A 29 13.68 -22.53 -19.59
CA ALA A 29 13.29 -21.18 -19.21
C ALA A 29 12.11 -20.77 -20.10
N SER A 30 10.98 -21.47 -19.97
CA SER A 30 9.74 -21.19 -20.67
C SER A 30 8.62 -21.17 -19.64
N LEU A 31 8.23 -19.97 -19.21
CA LEU A 31 6.89 -19.66 -18.71
C LEU A 31 6.29 -20.59 -17.63
N GLU A 32 7.10 -21.21 -16.77
CA GLU A 32 6.55 -21.86 -15.59
C GLU A 32 6.18 -20.80 -14.55
N ALA A 33 4.88 -20.58 -14.39
CA ALA A 33 4.31 -19.90 -13.24
C ALA A 33 4.58 -20.75 -11.99
N ARG A 34 5.80 -20.66 -11.44
CA ARG A 34 6.18 -21.36 -10.21
C ARG A 34 5.44 -20.72 -9.04
N VAL A 35 4.40 -21.41 -8.60
CA VAL A 35 3.60 -21.08 -7.41
C VAL A 35 4.50 -21.06 -6.17
N LEU A 36 4.20 -20.12 -5.29
CA LEU A 36 4.88 -19.79 -4.05
C LEU A 36 5.14 -21.05 -3.19
N GLU A 37 6.36 -21.19 -2.65
CA GLU A 37 6.88 -22.37 -1.92
C GLU A 37 6.15 -22.77 -0.61
N GLN A 38 4.92 -22.32 -0.36
CA GLN A 38 4.11 -22.87 0.73
C GLN A 38 3.25 -24.00 0.19
N LYS A 39 3.76 -25.23 0.35
CA LYS A 39 3.01 -26.50 0.40
C LYS A 39 1.67 -26.43 -0.35
N GLN A 40 1.75 -26.36 -1.69
CA GLN A 40 0.60 -26.25 -2.58
C GLN A 40 -0.47 -27.25 -2.12
N GLN A 41 -1.53 -26.75 -1.48
CA GLN A 41 -2.56 -27.64 -0.93
C GLN A 41 -3.35 -28.16 -2.12
N THR A 42 -3.06 -29.39 -2.54
CA THR A 42 -3.80 -30.09 -3.59
C THR A 42 -5.21 -30.37 -3.09
N GLY A 43 -6.16 -29.48 -3.40
CA GLY A 43 -7.56 -29.68 -3.03
C GLY A 43 -8.42 -28.41 -3.06
N ASN A 44 -9.46 -28.45 -3.88
CA ASN A 44 -10.58 -27.51 -4.07
C ASN A 44 -10.22 -26.09 -4.54
N TRP A 45 -10.33 -25.91 -5.86
CA TRP A 45 -10.54 -24.63 -6.51
C TRP A 45 -11.70 -23.88 -5.84
N LYS A 46 -11.55 -22.57 -5.62
CA LYS A 46 -12.66 -21.73 -5.15
C LYS A 46 -13.20 -20.92 -6.32
N ALA A 47 -14.44 -21.16 -6.70
CA ALA A 47 -15.16 -20.30 -7.64
C ALA A 47 -15.96 -19.26 -6.84
N LEU A 48 -15.76 -17.99 -7.16
CA LEU A 48 -16.52 -16.86 -6.62
C LEU A 48 -17.47 -16.38 -7.70
N THR A 49 -18.75 -16.30 -7.36
CA THR A 49 -19.80 -15.76 -8.23
C THR A 49 -19.72 -14.23 -8.28
N GLU A 50 -20.44 -13.61 -9.22
CA GLU A 50 -20.59 -12.15 -9.26
C GLU A 50 -21.17 -11.62 -7.94
N ALA A 51 -22.14 -12.32 -7.34
CA ALA A 51 -22.71 -11.96 -6.05
C ALA A 51 -21.68 -12.07 -4.90
N ASP A 52 -20.77 -13.05 -4.94
CA ASP A 52 -19.70 -13.17 -3.94
C ASP A 52 -18.70 -12.01 -4.05
N VAL A 53 -18.39 -11.58 -5.28
CA VAL A 53 -17.52 -10.42 -5.52
C VAL A 53 -18.24 -9.13 -5.11
N ALA A 54 -19.51 -8.96 -5.49
CA ALA A 54 -20.27 -7.76 -5.15
C ALA A 54 -20.52 -7.63 -3.64
N SER A 55 -20.86 -8.71 -2.95
CA SER A 55 -21.07 -8.70 -1.49
C SER A 55 -19.77 -8.72 -0.68
N GLY A 56 -18.63 -8.88 -1.35
CA GLY A 56 -17.32 -9.04 -0.73
C GLY A 56 -17.05 -10.46 -0.23
N ALA A 57 -15.99 -11.08 -0.73
CA ALA A 57 -15.53 -12.40 -0.38
C ALA A 57 -14.03 -12.41 0.00
N THR A 58 -13.51 -13.58 0.35
CA THR A 58 -12.08 -13.77 0.61
C THR A 58 -11.53 -14.88 -0.26
N ILE A 59 -10.49 -14.55 -1.02
CA ILE A 59 -9.70 -15.51 -1.79
C ILE A 59 -8.73 -16.20 -0.81
N PRO A 60 -8.77 -17.53 -0.68
CA PRO A 60 -7.88 -18.25 0.22
C PRO A 60 -6.41 -18.18 -0.23
N SER A 61 -5.50 -18.22 0.73
CA SER A 61 -4.05 -18.31 0.47
C SER A 61 -3.66 -19.67 -0.13
N GLY A 62 -2.68 -19.67 -1.04
CA GLY A 62 -2.06 -20.89 -1.58
C GLY A 62 -2.98 -21.78 -2.41
N ARG A 63 -4.16 -21.29 -2.82
CA ARG A 63 -5.16 -22.03 -3.59
C ARG A 63 -5.56 -21.28 -4.85
N HIS A 64 -5.99 -22.06 -5.84
CA HIS A 64 -6.51 -21.57 -7.10
C HIS A 64 -7.92 -21.02 -6.92
N ALA A 65 -8.13 -19.78 -7.34
CA ALA A 65 -9.45 -19.16 -7.32
C ALA A 65 -9.84 -18.62 -8.69
N PHE A 66 -11.12 -18.74 -9.00
CA PHE A 66 -11.77 -18.10 -10.15
C PHE A 66 -12.80 -17.10 -9.63
N PHE A 67 -12.90 -15.95 -10.27
CA PHE A 67 -13.92 -14.95 -9.95
C PHE A 67 -14.39 -14.27 -11.22
N THR A 68 -15.65 -13.85 -11.22
CA THR A 68 -16.22 -13.03 -12.29
C THR A 68 -16.49 -11.65 -11.74
N VAL A 69 -16.04 -10.63 -12.46
CA VAL A 69 -16.34 -9.24 -12.11
C VAL A 69 -17.81 -8.96 -12.44
N PRO A 70 -18.62 -8.43 -11.50
CA PRO A 70 -20.03 -8.14 -11.74
C PRO A 70 -20.24 -7.30 -13.00
N VAL A 71 -21.23 -7.65 -13.83
CA VAL A 71 -21.47 -7.03 -15.14
C VAL A 71 -21.91 -5.56 -15.07
N ASP A 72 -22.45 -5.13 -13.93
CA ASP A 72 -22.89 -3.77 -13.63
C ASP A 72 -21.71 -2.82 -13.29
N VAL A 73 -20.52 -3.37 -13.01
CA VAL A 73 -19.32 -2.59 -12.77
C VAL A 73 -18.71 -2.15 -14.11
N GLU A 74 -18.72 -0.85 -14.41
CA GLU A 74 -18.08 -0.29 -15.61
C GLU A 74 -16.59 -0.61 -15.62
N SER A 75 -15.88 -0.23 -14.55
CA SER A 75 -14.51 -0.63 -14.32
C SER A 75 -14.08 -0.45 -12.86
N ILE A 76 -13.19 -1.31 -12.38
CA ILE A 76 -12.66 -1.27 -11.01
C ILE A 76 -11.14 -1.45 -11.04
N ASP A 77 -10.43 -0.64 -10.27
CA ASP A 77 -8.97 -0.76 -10.16
C ASP A 77 -8.61 -1.96 -9.27
N GLY A 78 -7.53 -2.66 -9.60
CA GLY A 78 -7.13 -3.88 -8.90
C GLY A 78 -6.84 -3.69 -7.40
N GLU A 79 -6.38 -2.50 -7.01
CA GLU A 79 -6.17 -2.15 -5.60
C GLU A 79 -7.48 -2.08 -4.80
N ILE A 80 -8.56 -1.63 -5.41
CA ILE A 80 -9.89 -1.64 -4.78
C ILE A 80 -10.40 -3.07 -4.78
N LEU A 81 -10.42 -3.72 -5.95
CA LEU A 81 -10.99 -5.05 -6.13
C LEU A 81 -10.34 -6.08 -5.20
N LEU A 82 -9.01 -6.06 -5.05
CA LEU A 82 -8.25 -7.03 -4.25
C LEU A 82 -7.80 -6.45 -2.88
N GLY A 83 -8.30 -5.27 -2.53
CA GLY A 83 -8.08 -4.56 -1.28
C GLY A 83 -6.78 -3.76 -1.19
N LEU A 84 -6.78 -2.71 -0.36
CA LEU A 84 -5.71 -1.71 -0.19
C LEU A 84 -4.31 -2.27 0.09
N ARG A 85 -4.21 -3.48 0.65
CA ARG A 85 -2.93 -4.17 0.91
C ARG A 85 -2.62 -5.27 -0.10
N GLY A 86 -3.47 -5.49 -1.09
CA GLY A 86 -3.32 -6.49 -2.13
C GLY A 86 -1.98 -6.35 -2.86
N GLY A 87 -1.57 -5.13 -3.22
CA GLY A 87 -0.30 -4.89 -3.90
C GLY A 87 0.94 -5.40 -3.15
N LYS A 88 0.90 -5.43 -1.80
CA LYS A 88 1.99 -5.93 -0.94
C LYS A 88 2.00 -7.46 -0.79
N VAL A 89 0.93 -8.14 -1.20
CA VAL A 89 0.83 -9.60 -1.20
C VAL A 89 1.23 -10.09 -2.59
N ARG A 90 2.13 -11.08 -2.65
CA ARG A 90 2.46 -11.70 -3.92
C ARG A 90 1.27 -12.49 -4.45
N TYR A 91 0.72 -12.02 -5.55
CA TYR A 91 -0.24 -12.75 -6.38
C TYR A 91 0.03 -12.51 -7.86
N TRP A 92 -0.47 -13.45 -8.66
CA TRP A 92 -0.54 -13.35 -10.11
C TRP A 92 -1.85 -13.96 -10.58
N GLY A 93 -2.33 -13.48 -11.73
CA GLY A 93 -3.55 -13.99 -12.32
C GLY A 93 -3.69 -13.66 -13.78
N TYR A 94 -4.79 -14.13 -14.35
CA TYR A 94 -5.12 -14.00 -15.75
C TYR A 94 -6.61 -13.76 -15.91
N CYS A 95 -7.00 -12.77 -16.70
CA CYS A 95 -8.40 -12.46 -16.97
C CYS A 95 -8.73 -12.63 -18.44
N LEU A 96 -9.80 -13.36 -18.68
CA LEU A 96 -10.48 -13.42 -19.96
C LEU A 96 -11.41 -12.19 -20.08
N PRO A 97 -11.45 -11.55 -21.26
CA PRO A 97 -12.37 -10.45 -21.52
C PRO A 97 -13.82 -10.95 -21.45
N ASN A 98 -14.75 -10.03 -21.22
CA ASN A 98 -16.18 -10.35 -21.19
C ASN A 98 -16.62 -10.96 -22.53
N PRO A 99 -17.11 -12.22 -22.56
CA PRO A 99 -17.48 -12.89 -23.82
C PRO A 99 -18.62 -12.19 -24.57
N ASN A 100 -19.42 -11.39 -23.86
CA ASN A 100 -20.58 -10.68 -24.41
C ASN A 100 -20.29 -9.22 -24.77
N ASP A 101 -19.07 -8.73 -24.54
CA ASP A 101 -18.69 -7.37 -24.90
C ASP A 101 -18.52 -7.27 -26.44
N PRO A 102 -19.31 -6.44 -27.15
CA PRO A 102 -19.21 -6.28 -28.61
C PRO A 102 -17.89 -5.64 -29.07
N LEU A 103 -17.15 -5.00 -28.15
CA LEU A 103 -15.79 -4.48 -28.40
C LEU A 103 -14.71 -5.49 -28.04
N ASN A 104 -15.07 -6.67 -27.52
CA ASN A 104 -14.13 -7.74 -27.24
C ASN A 104 -13.51 -8.17 -28.57
N PRO A 105 -12.18 -8.08 -28.73
CA PRO A 105 -11.54 -8.53 -29.94
C PRO A 105 -11.56 -10.06 -29.98
N ALA A 106 -12.70 -10.64 -30.39
CA ALA A 106 -12.78 -11.98 -30.98
C ALA A 106 -11.91 -12.10 -32.26
N GLN A 107 -11.07 -11.09 -32.56
CA GLN A 107 -10.28 -10.88 -33.76
C GLN A 107 -8.82 -10.48 -33.48
N SER A 108 -8.35 -10.44 -32.22
CA SER A 108 -6.92 -10.19 -31.96
C SER A 108 -6.11 -11.46 -32.16
N VAL A 109 -5.05 -11.40 -32.96
CA VAL A 109 -4.09 -12.50 -33.17
C VAL A 109 -3.36 -12.80 -31.85
N GLY A 110 -3.76 -13.84 -31.11
CA GLY A 110 -3.12 -14.25 -29.85
C GLY A 110 -4.04 -15.01 -28.88
N PHE A 111 -3.50 -15.45 -27.74
CA PHE A 111 -4.27 -16.06 -26.65
C PHE A 111 -5.14 -14.98 -25.96
N PRO A 112 -6.47 -15.17 -25.88
CA PRO A 112 -7.39 -14.09 -25.50
C PRO A 112 -7.34 -13.82 -24.00
N GLY A 113 -6.93 -12.61 -23.59
CA GLY A 113 -6.93 -12.17 -22.20
C GLY A 113 -5.62 -11.51 -21.76
N LYS A 114 -5.58 -11.03 -20.51
CA LYS A 114 -4.48 -10.23 -19.97
C LYS A 114 -4.00 -10.79 -18.63
N PHE A 115 -2.69 -10.75 -18.42
CA PHE A 115 -2.09 -11.06 -17.12
C PHE A 115 -2.15 -9.86 -16.19
N PHE A 116 -2.29 -10.12 -14.90
CA PHE A 116 -2.13 -9.12 -13.85
C PHE A 116 -1.24 -9.66 -12.75
N LEU A 117 -0.43 -8.78 -12.17
CA LEU A 117 0.58 -9.08 -11.18
C LEU A 117 0.49 -8.06 -10.05
N SER A 118 0.58 -8.53 -8.81
CA SER A 118 0.81 -7.63 -7.67
C SER A 118 2.13 -6.87 -7.80
N GLU A 119 2.25 -5.73 -7.13
CA GLU A 119 3.51 -5.01 -6.99
C GLU A 119 4.59 -5.88 -6.35
N ALA A 120 4.27 -6.56 -5.26
CA ALA A 120 5.19 -7.48 -4.59
C ALA A 120 5.71 -8.60 -5.49
N GLU A 121 4.89 -9.14 -6.40
CA GLU A 121 5.33 -10.15 -7.37
C GLU A 121 6.27 -9.55 -8.42
N ARG A 122 5.97 -8.33 -8.91
CA ARG A 122 6.83 -7.63 -9.88
C ARG A 122 8.20 -7.33 -9.28
N ASP A 123 8.24 -6.83 -8.05
CA ASP A 123 9.49 -6.49 -7.39
C ASP A 123 10.30 -7.74 -7.06
N TRP A 124 9.62 -8.83 -6.67
CA TRP A 124 10.27 -10.13 -6.47
C TRP A 124 10.90 -10.65 -7.77
N ARG A 125 10.21 -10.58 -8.91
CA ARG A 125 10.76 -10.98 -10.22
C ARG A 125 11.95 -10.14 -10.64
N LYS A 126 11.84 -8.81 -10.53
CA LYS A 126 12.97 -7.89 -10.83
C LYS A 126 14.19 -8.21 -9.96
N ALA A 127 13.98 -8.48 -8.67
CA ALA A 127 15.06 -8.84 -7.75
C ALA A 127 15.70 -10.18 -8.11
N GLU A 128 14.89 -11.18 -8.49
CA GLU A 128 15.37 -12.50 -8.88
C GLU A 128 16.12 -12.46 -10.22
N GLU A 129 15.61 -11.74 -11.21
CA GLU A 129 16.30 -11.47 -12.47
C GLU A 129 17.66 -10.79 -12.22
N ALA A 130 17.70 -9.77 -11.37
CA ALA A 130 18.95 -9.12 -10.99
C ALA A 130 19.92 -10.07 -10.27
N ARG A 131 19.42 -11.02 -9.48
CA ARG A 131 20.23 -12.06 -8.82
C ARG A 131 20.81 -13.04 -9.82
N GLN A 132 20.01 -13.49 -10.80
CA GLN A 132 20.45 -14.40 -11.86
C GLN A 132 21.43 -13.72 -12.82
N MET A 133 21.25 -12.43 -13.13
CA MET A 133 22.19 -11.65 -13.93
C MET A 133 23.57 -11.49 -13.28
N LYS A 134 23.69 -11.59 -11.95
CA LYS A 134 25.00 -11.56 -11.25
C LYS A 134 25.84 -12.82 -11.47
N PHE A 135 25.25 -13.92 -11.93
CA PHE A 135 25.95 -15.18 -12.21
C PHE A 135 25.64 -15.68 -13.62
N SER A 136 26.29 -15.09 -14.63
CA SER A 136 26.40 -15.74 -15.95
C SER A 136 27.76 -15.44 -16.59
N PRO A 137 28.61 -16.46 -16.84
CA PRO A 137 29.90 -16.27 -17.53
C PRO A 137 29.75 -16.05 -19.04
N PHE A 138 28.52 -16.17 -19.59
CA PHE A 138 28.24 -16.00 -21.01
C PHE A 138 26.96 -15.18 -21.22
N ARG A 139 26.99 -13.88 -20.93
CA ARG A 139 26.05 -12.93 -21.54
C ARG A 139 26.67 -11.54 -21.58
N LEU A 140 26.64 -10.93 -22.76
CA LEU A 140 27.04 -9.54 -22.97
C LEU A 140 26.13 -8.60 -22.15
N PRO A 141 26.65 -7.50 -21.60
CA PRO A 141 25.86 -6.55 -20.83
C PRO A 141 24.73 -6.01 -21.70
N VAL A 142 23.51 -5.97 -21.14
CA VAL A 142 22.36 -5.29 -21.76
C VAL A 142 22.78 -3.83 -22.01
N LYS A 143 22.96 -3.48 -23.28
CA LYS A 143 23.21 -2.09 -23.68
C LYS A 143 21.91 -1.33 -23.40
N ASN A 144 21.93 -0.42 -22.44
CA ASN A 144 20.86 0.46 -21.98
C ASN A 144 19.83 -0.11 -20.97
N PRO A 145 19.81 0.41 -19.72
CA PRO A 145 18.73 0.22 -18.75
C PRO A 145 17.36 0.75 -19.22
N LYS A 146 17.32 1.62 -20.23
CA LYS A 146 16.09 2.23 -20.76
C LYS A 146 15.24 1.29 -21.64
N ASP A 147 15.79 0.14 -22.05
CA ASP A 147 15.01 -0.88 -22.78
C ASP A 147 14.20 -1.79 -21.82
N LEU A 148 14.50 -1.75 -20.52
CA LEU A 148 13.74 -2.41 -19.44
C LEU A 148 12.61 -1.54 -18.87
N SER A 149 12.56 -0.25 -19.22
CA SER A 149 11.61 0.71 -18.66
C SER A 149 10.33 0.89 -19.47
N ASN A 150 10.04 0.01 -20.44
CA ASN A 150 8.71 0.00 -21.03
C ASN A 150 7.73 -0.60 -20.03
N PRO A 151 6.71 0.15 -19.56
CA PRO A 151 5.64 -0.46 -18.79
C PRO A 151 5.08 -1.61 -19.64
N VAL A 152 4.97 -2.79 -19.05
CA VAL A 152 4.50 -3.99 -19.75
C VAL A 152 3.13 -3.66 -20.35
N LYS A 153 3.06 -3.47 -21.67
CA LYS A 153 1.82 -3.14 -22.44
C LYS A 153 0.69 -4.16 -22.27
N HIS A 154 0.94 -5.26 -21.55
CA HIS A 154 0.05 -6.38 -21.32
C HIS A 154 -0.30 -6.60 -19.84
N GLN A 155 -0.12 -5.58 -18.98
CA GLN A 155 -0.56 -5.63 -17.58
C GLN A 155 -1.98 -5.09 -17.44
N LEU A 156 -2.85 -5.86 -16.79
CA LEU A 156 -4.20 -5.45 -16.42
C LEU A 156 -4.18 -4.89 -15.00
N ASP A 157 -4.32 -3.56 -14.86
CA ASP A 157 -4.46 -2.88 -13.56
C ASP A 157 -5.91 -2.49 -13.26
N ARG A 158 -6.77 -2.55 -14.28
CA ARG A 158 -8.20 -2.22 -14.22
C ARG A 158 -9.01 -3.36 -14.79
N PHE A 159 -10.02 -3.78 -14.03
CA PHE A 159 -10.95 -4.85 -14.35
C PHE A 159 -12.25 -4.24 -14.86
N VAL A 160 -12.90 -4.89 -15.83
CA VAL A 160 -14.17 -4.45 -16.42
C VAL A 160 -15.24 -5.49 -16.10
N GLY A 161 -16.48 -5.05 -15.97
CA GLY A 161 -17.62 -5.92 -15.73
C GLY A 161 -17.72 -7.09 -16.73
N GLY A 162 -18.00 -8.27 -16.20
CA GLY A 162 -18.09 -9.52 -16.95
C GLY A 162 -16.76 -10.18 -17.31
N MET A 163 -15.61 -9.63 -16.88
CA MET A 163 -14.32 -10.34 -16.98
C MET A 163 -14.32 -11.59 -16.09
N ALA A 164 -13.88 -12.72 -16.65
CA ALA A 164 -13.67 -13.96 -15.90
C ALA A 164 -12.17 -14.12 -15.61
N CYS A 165 -11.82 -14.12 -14.34
CA CYS A 165 -10.45 -14.06 -13.88
C CYS A 165 -10.07 -15.29 -13.05
N TYR A 166 -8.82 -15.70 -13.21
CA TYR A 166 -8.14 -16.69 -12.41
C TYR A 166 -7.04 -16.00 -11.60
N ILE A 167 -6.87 -16.40 -10.34
CA ILE A 167 -5.86 -15.82 -9.44
C ILE A 167 -5.24 -16.88 -8.52
N MET A 168 -3.94 -16.70 -8.26
CA MET A 168 -3.17 -17.39 -7.23
C MET A 168 -2.51 -16.37 -6.32
N THR A 169 -2.67 -16.53 -5.01
CA THR A 169 -2.14 -15.60 -4.02
C THR A 169 -1.37 -16.29 -2.90
N GLN A 170 -0.33 -15.65 -2.39
CA GLN A 170 0.44 -16.11 -1.24
C GLN A 170 -0.33 -16.02 0.07
N LYS A 171 -1.15 -14.99 0.22
CA LYS A 171 -1.93 -14.73 1.43
C LYS A 171 -3.40 -14.56 1.06
N GLU A 172 -4.26 -14.62 2.05
CA GLU A 172 -5.67 -14.37 1.83
C GLU A 172 -5.86 -12.94 1.31
N LEU A 173 -6.70 -12.79 0.29
CA LEU A 173 -7.02 -11.49 -0.29
C LEU A 173 -8.51 -11.21 -0.11
N PRO A 174 -8.89 -10.06 0.47
CA PRO A 174 -10.25 -9.60 0.39
C PRO A 174 -10.54 -9.25 -1.06
N ILE A 175 -11.65 -9.76 -1.60
CA ILE A 175 -12.15 -9.35 -2.91
C ILE A 175 -13.51 -8.70 -2.73
N GLY A 176 -13.75 -7.58 -3.38
CA GLY A 176 -15.00 -6.84 -3.25
C GLY A 176 -15.14 -5.74 -4.29
N ILE A 177 -16.33 -5.18 -4.40
CA ILE A 177 -16.53 -3.89 -5.08
C ILE A 177 -16.48 -2.75 -4.07
N ASP A 178 -16.26 -1.55 -4.55
CA ASP A 178 -16.51 -0.30 -3.81
C ASP A 178 -17.97 0.06 -4.05
N SER A 179 -18.79 -0.09 -3.01
CA SER A 179 -20.26 -0.01 -3.09
C SER A 179 -20.80 1.41 -2.92
N ASP A 180 -20.03 2.30 -2.32
CA ASP A 180 -20.39 3.71 -2.18
C ASP A 180 -19.88 4.57 -3.34
N ARG A 181 -19.12 3.98 -4.26
CA ARG A 181 -18.68 4.61 -5.50
C ARG A 181 -19.83 5.17 -6.31
N THR A 182 -19.98 6.48 -6.24
CA THR A 182 -20.91 7.25 -7.06
C THR A 182 -20.16 8.04 -8.15
N GLY A 183 -20.82 8.20 -9.31
CA GLY A 183 -20.27 8.88 -10.47
C GLY A 183 -19.89 7.90 -11.59
N THR A 184 -20.62 7.97 -12.70
CA THR A 184 -20.28 7.30 -13.95
C THR A 184 -19.38 8.23 -14.77
N GLY A 185 -18.28 7.71 -15.31
CA GLY A 185 -17.27 8.53 -15.97
C GLY A 185 -17.82 9.41 -17.10
N THR A 186 -17.90 10.72 -16.87
CA THR A 186 -17.72 11.84 -17.81
C THR A 186 -18.02 13.14 -17.05
N GLY A 187 -17.00 13.70 -16.39
CA GLY A 187 -17.08 15.02 -15.74
C GLY A 187 -17.71 15.08 -14.34
N ALA A 188 -18.37 14.02 -13.86
CA ALA A 188 -18.74 13.87 -12.45
C ALA A 188 -17.52 13.39 -11.64
N LYS A 189 -17.19 14.08 -10.53
CA LYS A 189 -16.19 13.63 -9.55
C LYS A 189 -16.61 12.22 -9.11
N ILE A 190 -15.73 11.23 -9.28
CA ILE A 190 -15.93 9.90 -8.68
C ILE A 190 -15.86 10.12 -7.16
N ILE A 191 -16.95 9.85 -6.46
CA ILE A 191 -17.07 9.98 -5.01
C ILE A 191 -17.23 8.56 -4.49
N GLY A 192 -16.12 7.99 -4.04
CA GLY A 192 -16.02 6.74 -3.30
C GLY A 192 -14.72 6.79 -2.51
N ASP A 193 -14.59 5.92 -1.51
CA ASP A 193 -13.42 5.93 -0.62
C ASP A 193 -12.27 5.01 -1.10
N GLY A 194 -12.57 4.14 -2.08
CA GLY A 194 -11.64 3.15 -2.62
C GLY A 194 -11.39 1.96 -1.69
N LEU A 195 -12.26 1.74 -0.71
CA LEU A 195 -12.35 0.51 0.06
C LEU A 195 -13.33 -0.44 -0.61
N ASN A 196 -13.21 -1.73 -0.32
CA ASN A 196 -14.16 -2.70 -0.85
C ASN A 196 -15.08 -3.22 0.25
N THR A 197 -16.26 -3.71 -0.13
CA THR A 197 -17.29 -4.20 0.81
C THR A 197 -16.80 -5.29 1.77
N LYS A 198 -15.73 -6.03 1.40
CA LYS A 198 -15.11 -6.98 2.31
C LYS A 198 -14.26 -6.28 3.39
N LEU A 199 -13.48 -5.27 3.00
CA LEU A 199 -12.66 -4.47 3.89
C LEU A 199 -13.51 -3.54 4.76
N GLU A 200 -14.54 -2.90 4.23
CA GLU A 200 -15.45 -2.04 5.02
C GLU A 200 -16.03 -2.80 6.22
N ARG A 201 -16.59 -3.99 5.97
CA ARG A 201 -17.06 -4.88 7.05
C ARG A 201 -15.96 -5.34 8.02
N GLN A 202 -14.71 -5.39 7.58
CA GLN A 202 -13.58 -5.75 8.45
C GLN A 202 -13.18 -4.58 9.35
N TYR A 203 -13.25 -3.35 8.85
CA TYR A 203 -12.97 -2.12 9.61
C TYR A 203 -14.19 -1.62 10.39
N GLY A 204 -15.38 -2.13 10.09
CA GLY A 204 -16.63 -1.73 10.74
C GLY A 204 -17.27 -0.49 10.13
N THR A 205 -16.78 -0.04 8.98
CA THR A 205 -17.29 1.13 8.27
C THR A 205 -18.56 0.79 7.48
N ASP A 206 -19.33 1.81 7.10
CA ASP A 206 -20.62 1.70 6.39
C ASP A 206 -20.38 1.58 4.87
N PRO A 207 -20.65 0.42 4.24
CA PRO A 207 -20.37 0.20 2.82
C PRO A 207 -21.11 1.09 1.82
N SER A 208 -22.05 1.90 2.32
CA SER A 208 -22.86 2.81 1.53
C SER A 208 -22.45 4.28 1.71
N LYS A 209 -21.41 4.55 2.50
CA LYS A 209 -20.95 5.91 2.83
C LYS A 209 -19.42 5.99 2.70
N PRO A 210 -18.91 6.93 1.87
CA PRO A 210 -17.47 7.14 1.73
C PRO A 210 -16.76 7.66 2.98
N ASP A 211 -17.52 8.15 3.95
CA ASP A 211 -17.08 8.76 5.20
C ASP A 211 -18.11 8.34 6.26
N THR A 212 -17.74 7.37 7.09
CA THR A 212 -18.64 6.68 8.01
C THR A 212 -18.99 7.54 9.21
N ASP A 213 -18.02 8.25 9.76
CA ASP A 213 -18.21 9.06 10.98
C ASP A 213 -18.54 10.54 10.71
N GLY A 214 -18.40 10.99 9.46
CA GLY A 214 -18.81 12.30 8.98
C GLY A 214 -17.87 13.42 9.45
N ASP A 215 -16.58 13.17 9.50
CA ASP A 215 -15.57 14.16 9.89
C ASP A 215 -14.97 14.92 8.68
N GLY A 216 -15.22 14.43 7.47
CA GLY A 216 -14.75 15.00 6.21
C GLY A 216 -13.61 14.22 5.56
N MET A 217 -12.98 13.27 6.25
CA MET A 217 -12.02 12.32 5.71
C MET A 217 -12.73 11.03 5.29
N THR A 218 -12.33 10.44 4.16
CA THR A 218 -12.98 9.22 3.69
C THR A 218 -12.40 7.98 4.36
N ASP A 219 -13.19 6.96 4.67
CA ASP A 219 -12.77 5.74 5.38
C ASP A 219 -11.50 5.11 4.79
N GLY A 220 -11.49 4.93 3.46
CA GLY A 220 -10.32 4.40 2.74
C GLY A 220 -9.04 5.25 2.85
N ARG A 221 -9.15 6.56 3.12
CA ARG A 221 -7.98 7.41 3.45
C ARG A 221 -7.58 7.28 4.89
N GLU A 222 -8.53 7.27 5.81
CA GLU A 222 -8.27 7.15 7.23
C GLU A 222 -7.49 5.86 7.52
N ILE A 223 -7.91 4.75 6.91
CA ILE A 223 -7.19 3.47 7.00
C ILE A 223 -5.76 3.53 6.43
N ARG A 224 -5.51 4.35 5.39
CA ARG A 224 -4.17 4.53 4.82
C ARG A 224 -3.29 5.42 5.71
N TYR A 225 -3.87 6.45 6.29
CA TYR A 225 -3.18 7.42 7.14
C TYR A 225 -2.92 6.87 8.55
N GLY A 226 -3.87 6.12 9.09
CA GLY A 226 -3.84 5.52 10.41
C GLY A 226 -4.86 6.10 11.39
N THR A 227 -5.71 7.03 10.97
CA THR A 227 -6.85 7.54 11.75
C THR A 227 -7.94 6.48 11.88
N ASP A 228 -8.87 6.70 12.80
CA ASP A 228 -9.95 5.76 13.11
C ASP A 228 -11.24 6.17 12.38
N PRO A 229 -11.67 5.44 11.32
CA PRO A 229 -12.82 5.80 10.48
C PRO A 229 -14.18 5.70 11.17
N LEU A 230 -14.19 5.39 12.46
CA LEU A 230 -15.37 5.33 13.31
C LEU A 230 -15.37 6.43 14.37
N ARG A 231 -14.38 7.34 14.33
CA ARG A 231 -14.17 8.40 15.32
C ARG A 231 -13.69 9.68 14.63
N ARG A 232 -14.60 10.65 14.58
CA ARG A 232 -14.36 11.99 14.01
C ARG A 232 -13.14 12.76 14.55
N ASP A 233 -12.56 12.30 15.65
CA ASP A 233 -11.43 12.91 16.34
C ASP A 233 -10.64 11.73 16.93
N THR A 234 -9.59 11.33 16.21
CA THR A 234 -8.81 10.12 16.49
C THR A 234 -8.01 10.25 17.78
N ASP A 235 -7.27 11.35 17.95
CA ASP A 235 -6.39 11.56 19.10
C ASP A 235 -7.10 12.18 20.33
N GLY A 236 -8.29 12.72 20.13
CA GLY A 236 -9.19 13.20 21.16
C GLY A 236 -8.81 14.57 21.72
N ASP A 237 -8.23 15.45 20.90
CA ASP A 237 -7.88 16.82 21.27
C ASP A 237 -9.02 17.83 21.02
N GLY A 238 -10.06 17.43 20.28
CA GLY A 238 -11.24 18.24 19.99
C GLY A 238 -11.30 18.85 18.59
N ILE A 239 -10.20 18.85 17.83
CA ILE A 239 -10.22 19.10 16.39
C ILE A 239 -10.58 17.78 15.69
N ILE A 240 -11.32 17.85 14.59
CA ILE A 240 -11.71 16.64 13.84
C ILE A 240 -10.66 16.32 12.78
N ASP A 241 -10.43 15.04 12.47
CA ASP A 241 -9.30 14.62 11.61
C ASP A 241 -9.35 15.29 10.23
N GLY A 242 -10.56 15.41 9.65
CA GLY A 242 -10.78 16.12 8.39
C GLY A 242 -10.46 17.64 8.40
N ILE A 243 -10.40 18.28 9.57
CA ILE A 243 -9.93 19.67 9.73
C ILE A 243 -8.41 19.72 9.88
N GLU A 244 -7.82 18.72 10.53
CA GLU A 244 -6.38 18.64 10.77
C GLU A 244 -5.61 18.34 9.49
N ASP A 245 -6.12 17.45 8.63
CA ASP A 245 -5.59 17.15 7.29
C ASP A 245 -6.57 17.60 6.18
N LYS A 246 -6.73 18.92 6.02
CA LYS A 246 -7.71 19.53 5.10
C LYS A 246 -7.58 19.04 3.66
N ASN A 247 -6.37 18.73 3.25
CA ASN A 247 -6.08 18.31 1.89
C ASN A 247 -6.05 16.78 1.72
N MET A 248 -6.17 16.04 2.83
CA MET A 248 -6.32 14.59 2.93
C MET A 248 -5.16 13.83 2.26
N ASN A 249 -3.93 14.36 2.41
CA ASN A 249 -2.72 13.77 1.83
C ASN A 249 -1.90 12.95 2.84
N GLY A 250 -2.30 12.96 4.12
CA GLY A 250 -1.64 12.24 5.21
C GLY A 250 -0.28 12.81 5.59
N ARG A 251 -0.05 14.10 5.37
CA ARG A 251 1.15 14.84 5.77
C ARG A 251 0.71 16.13 6.46
N ILE A 252 1.54 16.60 7.38
CA ILE A 252 1.32 17.87 8.06
C ILE A 252 1.86 18.98 7.14
N ASP A 253 0.98 19.69 6.43
CA ASP A 253 1.35 20.87 5.66
C ASP A 253 1.23 22.17 6.49
N ALA A 254 1.55 23.31 5.88
CA ALA A 254 1.48 24.59 6.57
C ALA A 254 0.01 24.95 6.90
N GLY A 255 -0.30 25.13 8.19
CA GLY A 255 -1.66 25.41 8.68
C GLY A 255 -2.53 24.16 8.90
N GLU A 256 -1.87 23.01 9.06
CA GLU A 256 -2.44 21.72 9.43
C GLU A 256 -1.78 21.23 10.73
N SER A 257 -2.50 20.38 11.46
CA SER A 257 -2.04 19.66 12.65
C SER A 257 -2.07 18.15 12.38
N ASN A 258 -1.76 17.33 13.38
CA ASN A 258 -1.62 15.89 13.22
C ASN A 258 -2.73 15.15 13.97
N ALA A 259 -3.70 14.64 13.22
CA ALA A 259 -4.82 13.87 13.77
C ALA A 259 -4.49 12.59 14.54
N LEU A 260 -3.22 12.15 14.52
CA LEU A 260 -2.75 11.01 15.30
C LEU A 260 -2.06 11.41 16.60
N ARG A 261 -1.90 12.71 16.85
CA ARG A 261 -1.07 13.22 17.92
C ARG A 261 -1.60 14.58 18.41
N ILE A 262 -2.20 14.49 19.61
CA ILE A 262 -2.79 15.57 20.43
C ILE A 262 -2.00 16.88 20.60
N ASP A 263 -0.74 16.92 20.21
CA ASP A 263 0.24 18.00 20.42
C ASP A 263 1.28 17.82 19.30
N THR A 264 1.08 18.47 18.16
CA THR A 264 1.80 18.27 16.90
C THR A 264 3.26 18.66 17.02
N ASP A 265 3.53 19.82 17.60
CA ASP A 265 4.88 20.39 17.67
C ASP A 265 5.67 19.94 18.92
N GLY A 266 5.00 19.37 19.92
CA GLY A 266 5.58 18.85 21.16
C GLY A 266 5.91 19.92 22.16
N ASP A 267 5.25 21.07 22.11
CA ASP A 267 5.61 22.18 22.96
C ASP A 267 5.11 22.02 24.41
N GLY A 268 4.04 21.23 24.60
CA GLY A 268 3.37 20.96 25.87
C GLY A 268 1.94 21.52 25.96
N LEU A 269 1.48 22.24 24.94
CA LEU A 269 0.07 22.53 24.66
C LEU A 269 -0.50 21.49 23.69
N CYS A 270 -1.83 21.41 23.62
CA CYS A 270 -2.49 20.54 22.63
C CYS A 270 -2.86 21.35 21.40
N ASP A 271 -2.95 20.70 20.24
CA ASP A 271 -3.36 21.40 19.02
C ASP A 271 -4.77 21.97 19.20
N GLY A 272 -5.71 21.11 19.59
CA GLY A 272 -7.02 21.44 20.12
C GLY A 272 -7.08 21.60 21.64
N MET A 273 -8.29 21.51 22.18
CA MET A 273 -8.56 21.67 23.60
C MET A 273 -8.60 20.34 24.36
N CYS A 274 -7.52 20.03 25.07
CA CYS A 274 -7.39 18.80 25.84
C CYS A 274 -7.26 19.06 27.34
N ARG A 275 -7.44 18.03 28.17
CA ARG A 275 -7.14 18.13 29.61
C ARG A 275 -5.64 18.15 29.82
N SER A 276 -5.15 18.99 30.73
CA SER A 276 -3.72 19.13 31.10
C SER A 276 -3.02 17.81 31.49
N ASN A 277 -3.78 16.79 31.89
CA ASN A 277 -3.25 15.46 32.22
C ASN A 277 -3.05 14.54 31.01
N LYS A 278 -3.57 14.88 29.82
CA LYS A 278 -3.36 14.13 28.57
C LYS A 278 -1.97 14.42 27.97
N VAL A 279 -1.49 15.66 28.06
CA VAL A 279 -0.20 16.09 27.47
C VAL A 279 1.02 15.65 28.31
N ARG A 280 0.85 15.55 29.64
CA ARG A 280 1.96 15.28 30.58
C ARG A 280 2.52 13.85 30.57
N LYS A 281 2.17 13.00 29.60
CA LYS A 281 2.77 11.65 29.49
C LYS A 281 4.18 11.63 28.86
N THR A 282 4.65 12.73 28.30
CA THR A 282 5.97 12.84 27.65
C THR A 282 7.02 13.55 28.50
N CYS A 283 6.90 13.55 29.83
CA CYS A 283 8.09 13.76 30.66
C CYS A 283 8.97 12.50 30.69
N LYS A 284 9.67 12.23 29.60
CA LYS A 284 10.91 11.44 29.61
C LYS A 284 11.94 12.18 28.80
N ASP A 285 12.34 13.35 29.29
CA ASP A 285 13.71 13.73 29.04
C ASP A 285 14.61 12.77 29.87
N ASN A 286 15.73 12.33 29.29
CA ASN A 286 16.71 11.49 30.00
C ASN A 286 17.45 12.25 31.13
N ARG A 287 16.85 13.32 31.67
CA ARG A 287 17.44 14.22 32.67
C ARG A 287 16.65 14.29 33.97
N GLY A 288 15.49 13.64 34.06
CA GLY A 288 14.74 13.56 35.32
C GLY A 288 14.25 14.92 35.80
N SER A 289 13.90 15.81 34.87
CA SER A 289 13.32 17.11 35.20
C SER A 289 11.90 16.88 35.73
N GLU A 290 11.68 17.18 37.00
CA GLU A 290 10.40 17.11 37.71
C GLU A 290 9.33 17.89 36.92
N CYS A 291 8.35 17.19 36.33
CA CYS A 291 7.27 17.83 35.59
C CYS A 291 6.56 18.82 36.52
N VAL A 292 6.51 20.10 36.16
CA VAL A 292 5.74 21.09 36.92
C VAL A 292 4.28 20.66 36.93
N ASP A 293 3.72 20.46 38.13
CA ASP A 293 2.33 20.02 38.34
C ASP A 293 1.31 21.06 37.88
N ILE A 294 0.93 21.00 36.60
CA ILE A 294 -0.24 21.68 36.08
C ILE A 294 -1.46 21.15 36.85
N PRO A 295 -2.33 22.02 37.41
CA PRO A 295 -3.49 21.60 38.15
C PRO A 295 -4.30 20.56 37.37
N PHE A 296 -4.62 19.46 38.05
CA PHE A 296 -5.39 18.35 37.51
C PHE A 296 -6.74 18.88 36.98
N SER A 297 -7.01 18.64 35.69
CA SER A 297 -8.31 18.89 35.03
C SER A 297 -8.57 20.28 34.44
N MET A 298 -7.54 21.10 34.21
CA MET A 298 -7.72 22.30 33.37
C MET A 298 -7.71 21.91 31.88
N MET A 299 -8.55 22.56 31.07
CA MET A 299 -8.47 22.43 29.62
C MET A 299 -7.46 23.43 29.06
N ILE A 300 -6.53 22.95 28.25
CA ILE A 300 -5.46 23.72 27.60
C ILE A 300 -5.42 23.33 26.13
N GLY A 301 -5.02 24.28 25.28
CA GLY A 301 -5.01 24.09 23.84
C GLY A 301 -4.57 25.35 23.11
N GLU A 302 -4.10 25.19 21.88
CA GLU A 302 -3.63 26.27 21.03
C GLU A 302 -4.77 26.82 20.16
N ASP A 303 -5.55 25.94 19.53
CA ASP A 303 -6.82 26.26 18.87
C ASP A 303 -7.97 26.18 19.88
N LYS A 304 -8.40 27.35 20.37
CA LYS A 304 -9.45 27.44 21.40
C LYS A 304 -10.84 27.23 20.82
N ASN A 305 -11.02 27.47 19.53
CA ASN A 305 -12.31 27.45 18.89
C ASN A 305 -12.53 26.24 17.97
N LEU A 306 -11.51 25.37 17.87
CA LEU A 306 -11.53 24.05 17.24
C LEU A 306 -11.88 24.11 15.75
N ASN A 307 -11.40 25.15 15.06
CA ASN A 307 -11.67 25.37 13.65
C ASN A 307 -10.46 25.02 12.73
N GLY A 308 -9.35 24.61 13.33
CA GLY A 308 -8.07 24.29 12.68
C GLY A 308 -7.42 25.47 11.98
N LYS A 309 -7.66 26.71 12.42
CA LYS A 309 -7.05 27.92 11.88
C LYS A 309 -6.42 28.68 13.03
N VAL A 310 -5.25 29.25 12.76
CA VAL A 310 -4.59 30.14 13.71
C VAL A 310 -5.31 31.48 13.71
N ASP A 311 -6.21 31.71 14.68
CA ASP A 311 -6.93 32.97 14.84
C ASP A 311 -6.16 33.98 15.71
N THR A 312 -6.67 35.21 15.79
CA THR A 312 -6.05 36.23 16.64
C THR A 312 -6.21 35.87 18.12
N GLY A 313 -5.07 35.66 18.80
CA GLY A 313 -5.05 35.29 20.21
C GLY A 313 -4.85 33.78 20.45
N GLU A 314 -4.62 33.02 19.38
CA GLU A 314 -4.24 31.61 19.39
C GLU A 314 -2.76 31.45 18.99
N SER A 315 -2.15 30.36 19.42
CA SER A 315 -0.86 29.90 18.92
C SER A 315 -1.07 28.91 17.76
N ASP A 316 -0.01 28.64 17.01
CA ASP A 316 0.03 27.78 15.83
C ASP A 316 0.45 26.37 16.27
N PRO A 317 -0.47 25.38 16.23
CA PRO A 317 -0.21 24.00 16.66
C PRO A 317 1.01 23.32 16.01
N ALA A 318 1.43 23.80 14.85
CA ALA A 318 2.57 23.26 14.13
C ALA A 318 3.92 23.91 14.53
N LYS A 319 3.93 24.86 15.48
CA LYS A 319 5.11 25.67 15.79
C LYS A 319 5.31 25.92 17.29
N VAL A 320 6.43 25.39 17.78
CA VAL A 320 6.89 25.54 19.18
C VAL A 320 7.02 26.99 19.67
N ASP A 321 7.19 27.93 18.74
CA ASP A 321 7.18 29.38 19.00
C ASP A 321 6.50 30.07 17.82
N SER A 322 5.19 30.27 17.96
CA SER A 322 4.29 30.80 16.94
C SER A 322 4.68 32.18 16.44
N VAL A 323 5.23 33.03 17.31
CA VAL A 323 5.60 34.40 16.96
C VAL A 323 7.09 34.57 16.64
N GLY A 324 7.92 33.57 16.96
CA GLY A 324 9.33 33.53 16.62
C GLY A 324 10.22 34.51 17.41
N ASP A 325 9.87 34.82 18.66
CA ASP A 325 10.68 35.71 19.51
C ASP A 325 11.59 34.99 20.51
N GLY A 326 11.67 33.67 20.42
CA GLY A 326 12.48 32.79 21.26
C GLY A 326 11.79 32.34 22.55
N ILE A 327 10.50 32.66 22.74
CA ILE A 327 9.70 32.20 23.87
C ILE A 327 8.62 31.25 23.37
N ARG A 328 8.73 29.98 23.76
CA ARG A 328 7.76 28.93 23.45
C ARG A 328 6.35 29.26 23.91
N ASP A 329 5.35 28.70 23.21
CA ASP A 329 3.95 29.01 23.48
C ASP A 329 3.48 28.46 24.82
N ASP A 330 3.91 27.25 25.20
CA ASP A 330 3.71 26.71 26.55
C ASP A 330 4.21 27.67 27.65
N VAL A 331 5.41 28.23 27.49
CA VAL A 331 5.99 29.18 28.45
C VAL A 331 5.18 30.48 28.51
N ARG A 332 4.65 30.97 27.39
CA ARG A 332 3.77 32.16 27.35
C ARG A 332 2.47 31.89 28.08
N PHE A 333 1.85 30.75 27.81
CA PHE A 333 0.62 30.31 28.44
C PHE A 333 0.78 30.27 29.97
N PHE A 334 1.83 29.62 30.48
CA PHE A 334 2.07 29.55 31.93
C PHE A 334 2.37 30.91 32.55
N LYS A 335 3.13 31.79 31.87
CA LYS A 335 3.36 33.16 32.36
C LYS A 335 2.07 33.95 32.46
N CYS A 336 1.18 33.81 31.48
CA CYS A 336 -0.14 34.44 31.49
C CYS A 336 -0.98 33.93 32.67
N MET A 337 -0.98 32.62 32.93
CA MET A 337 -1.70 32.03 34.06
C MET A 337 -1.13 32.46 35.42
N LEU A 338 0.20 32.52 35.56
CA LEU A 338 0.85 32.99 36.79
C LEU A 338 0.54 34.47 37.09
N ALA A 339 0.22 35.26 36.06
CA ALA A 339 -0.27 36.62 36.21
C ALA A 339 -1.77 36.69 36.61
N GLY A 340 -2.44 35.56 36.83
CA GLY A 340 -3.84 35.47 37.25
C GLY A 340 -4.86 35.74 36.15
N LYS A 341 -4.44 35.73 34.88
CA LYS A 341 -5.35 35.86 33.74
C LYS A 341 -6.10 34.56 33.50
N LYS A 342 -7.35 34.66 33.03
CA LYS A 342 -8.23 33.51 32.74
C LYS A 342 -8.30 33.14 31.26
N ASP A 343 -7.94 34.07 30.40
CA ASP A 343 -7.88 33.88 28.95
C ASP A 343 -6.41 33.99 28.53
N CYS A 344 -5.75 32.86 28.75
CA CYS A 344 -4.47 32.48 28.21
C CYS A 344 -4.80 31.45 27.15
#